data_AF-A0A6A4PYM3-F1
#
_entry.id   AF-A0A6A4PYM3-F1
#
_cell.length_a   1.000
_cell.length_b   1.000
_cell.length_c   1.000
_cell.angle_alpha   90.00
_cell.angle_beta   90.00
_cell.angle_gamma   90.00
#
_symmetry.space_group_name_H-M   'P 1'
#
loop_
_entity.id
_entity.type
_entity.pdbx_description
1 polymer ?
#
loop_
_entity_poly.entity_id
_entity_poly.type
_entity_poly.pdbx_seq_one_letter_code
_entity_poly.pdbx_strand_id
1 'polypeptide(L)'
;MLCNIYPGISILLLNFSAYLSQVWPGFSFVKYINQNFIFQYRKKNIFKLSQGEYIAPEKIENAYAKCKFVAQCFVYGDSLNSSLVAVVSVDHDVLKAWAASEGIMYNDLAQLCNDPKAKAAVLADMDACGREVELRGFEFVKVVTLVLEPFTMENGLLTPTFKIKRPQAKEYFAKAISDMYNELSKSGHSQKTF
;
A
#
# COMPACT_ATOMS: atom_id res chain seq x y z
N MET A 1 1.11 -11.63 -19.15
CA MET A 1 2.49 -11.12 -19.02
C MET A 1 2.98 -11.39 -17.59
N LEU A 2 3.12 -12.67 -17.22
CA LEU A 2 3.48 -13.13 -15.85
C LEU A 2 4.59 -14.21 -15.93
N CYS A 3 5.58 -14.03 -16.80
CA CYS A 3 6.64 -15.04 -17.02
C CYS A 3 8.05 -14.61 -16.59
N ASN A 4 8.26 -13.41 -16.03
CA ASN A 4 9.61 -12.86 -15.87
C ASN A 4 10.18 -12.86 -14.44
N ILE A 5 9.71 -13.72 -13.54
CA ILE A 5 10.25 -13.76 -12.16
C ILE A 5 11.14 -15.00 -11.89
N TYR A 6 11.10 -16.07 -12.72
CA TYR A 6 11.99 -17.23 -12.53
C TYR A 6 12.33 -17.96 -13.84
N PRO A 7 13.57 -17.90 -14.36
CA PRO A 7 13.90 -18.47 -15.67
C PRO A 7 13.90 -20.01 -15.74
N GLY A 8 13.83 -20.71 -14.59
CA GLY A 8 13.80 -22.18 -14.53
C GLY A 8 12.41 -22.80 -14.30
N ILE A 9 11.37 -22.00 -14.07
CA ILE A 9 10.02 -22.49 -13.67
C ILE A 9 9.01 -22.43 -14.84
N SER A 10 9.38 -21.78 -15.94
CA SER A 10 8.48 -21.47 -17.06
C SER A 10 7.90 -22.71 -17.78
N ILE A 11 8.68 -23.77 -17.95
CA ILE A 11 8.25 -24.98 -18.71
C ILE A 11 7.41 -25.92 -17.84
N LEU A 12 7.68 -26.01 -16.53
CA LEU A 12 6.90 -26.86 -15.63
C LEU A 12 5.53 -26.26 -15.31
N LEU A 13 5.41 -24.95 -15.13
CA LEU A 13 4.11 -24.31 -14.84
C LEU A 13 3.14 -24.32 -16.05
N LEU A 14 3.65 -24.19 -17.28
CA LEU A 14 2.81 -24.25 -18.48
C LEU A 14 2.25 -25.65 -18.72
N ASN A 15 3.09 -26.68 -18.55
CA ASN A 15 2.62 -28.08 -18.64
C ASN A 15 1.67 -28.45 -17.49
N PHE A 16 1.88 -27.91 -16.28
CA PHE A 16 1.01 -28.15 -15.14
C PHE A 16 -0.37 -27.47 -15.28
N SER A 17 -0.43 -26.25 -15.81
CA SER A 17 -1.69 -25.56 -16.08
C SER A 17 -2.50 -26.26 -17.18
N ALA A 18 -1.84 -26.77 -18.22
CA ALA A 18 -2.50 -27.53 -19.29
C ALA A 18 -3.04 -28.88 -18.76
N TYR A 19 -2.26 -29.58 -17.93
CA TYR A 19 -2.69 -30.82 -17.29
C TYR A 19 -3.90 -30.60 -16.36
N LEU A 20 -3.86 -29.58 -15.50
CA LEU A 20 -4.96 -29.31 -14.57
C LEU A 20 -6.27 -28.90 -15.26
N SER A 21 -6.18 -28.19 -16.39
CA SER A 21 -7.37 -27.86 -17.19
C SER A 21 -7.98 -29.09 -17.88
N GLN A 22 -7.20 -30.15 -18.09
CA GLN A 22 -7.63 -31.41 -18.71
C GLN A 22 -8.21 -32.38 -17.67
N VAL A 23 -7.71 -32.35 -16.43
CA VAL A 23 -8.21 -33.20 -15.33
C VAL A 23 -9.45 -32.60 -14.64
N TRP A 24 -9.58 -31.27 -14.58
CA TRP A 24 -10.74 -30.58 -13.99
C TRP A 24 -11.34 -29.53 -14.96
N PRO A 25 -12.41 -29.87 -15.70
CA PRO A 25 -13.12 -28.93 -16.55
C PRO A 25 -13.73 -27.80 -15.70
N GLY A 26 -13.22 -26.58 -15.85
CA GLY A 26 -13.62 -25.41 -15.04
C GLY A 26 -12.58 -24.92 -14.02
N PHE A 27 -11.41 -25.57 -13.95
CA PHE A 27 -10.29 -25.10 -13.12
C PHE A 27 -9.67 -23.83 -13.71
N SER A 28 -9.90 -22.70 -13.04
CA SER A 28 -9.19 -21.46 -13.35
C SER A 28 -7.90 -21.42 -12.54
N PHE A 29 -6.74 -21.54 -13.22
CA PHE A 29 -5.41 -21.44 -12.61
C PHE A 29 -5.23 -20.15 -11.81
N VAL A 30 -5.84 -19.05 -12.28
CA VAL A 30 -5.92 -17.76 -11.56
C VAL A 30 -6.66 -17.91 -10.24
N LYS A 31 -7.77 -18.65 -10.21
CA LYS A 31 -8.56 -18.90 -8.99
C LYS A 31 -7.81 -19.76 -7.98
N TYR A 32 -7.00 -20.72 -8.45
CA TYR A 32 -6.15 -21.56 -7.59
C TYR A 32 -4.97 -20.80 -6.99
N ILE A 33 -4.28 -19.98 -7.79
CA ILE A 33 -3.21 -19.10 -7.27
C ILE A 33 -3.80 -18.11 -6.25
N ASN A 34 -4.97 -17.53 -6.54
CA ASN A 34 -5.64 -16.65 -5.59
C ASN A 34 -6.05 -17.39 -4.31
N GLN A 35 -6.55 -18.63 -4.41
CA GLN A 35 -6.87 -19.46 -3.24
C GLN A 35 -5.64 -19.78 -2.38
N ASN A 36 -4.51 -20.13 -3.00
CA ASN A 36 -3.26 -20.40 -2.27
C ASN A 36 -2.62 -19.14 -1.70
N PHE A 37 -2.74 -17.99 -2.39
CA PHE A 37 -2.33 -16.69 -1.86
C PHE A 37 -3.19 -16.30 -0.66
N ILE A 38 -4.51 -16.52 -0.73
CA ILE A 38 -5.45 -16.36 0.39
C ILE A 38 -5.13 -17.32 1.55
N PHE A 39 -4.43 -18.43 1.30
CA PHE A 39 -4.03 -19.36 2.34
C PHE A 39 -2.75 -18.91 3.07
N GLN A 40 -1.78 -18.32 2.36
CA GLN A 40 -0.58 -17.73 2.98
C GLN A 40 -0.88 -16.49 3.84
N TYR A 41 -1.86 -15.69 3.45
CA TYR A 41 -2.22 -14.46 4.15
C TYR A 41 -3.55 -14.63 4.90
N ARG A 42 -3.67 -14.10 6.13
CA ARG A 42 -4.92 -14.18 6.92
C ARG A 42 -6.11 -13.77 6.04
N LYS A 43 -7.02 -14.70 5.72
CA LYS A 43 -8.18 -14.53 4.82
C LYS A 43 -9.03 -13.28 5.09
N LYS A 44 -8.96 -12.71 6.30
CA LYS A 44 -9.69 -11.50 6.74
C LYS A 44 -8.98 -10.18 6.40
N ASN A 45 -7.70 -10.20 6.01
CA ASN A 45 -6.89 -9.00 5.85
C ASN A 45 -6.51 -8.69 4.39
N ILE A 46 -6.94 -9.51 3.43
CA ILE A 46 -6.71 -9.31 2.00
C ILE A 46 -7.92 -8.59 1.41
N PHE A 47 -7.69 -7.61 0.54
CA PHE A 47 -8.76 -6.95 -0.21
C PHE A 47 -8.46 -7.00 -1.72
N LYS A 48 -9.50 -6.76 -2.51
CA LYS A 48 -9.45 -6.83 -3.98
C LYS A 48 -9.58 -5.43 -4.56
N LEU A 49 -8.71 -5.07 -5.50
CA LEU A 49 -8.81 -3.82 -6.28
C LEU A 49 -9.82 -3.96 -7.42
N SER A 50 -10.26 -2.84 -7.97
CA SER A 50 -11.19 -2.80 -9.12
C SER A 50 -10.69 -3.61 -10.33
N GLN A 51 -9.36 -3.71 -10.48
CA GLN A 51 -8.71 -4.41 -11.58
C GLN A 51 -8.78 -5.94 -11.49
N GLY A 52 -9.22 -6.51 -10.36
CA GLY A 52 -9.24 -7.96 -10.19
C GLY A 52 -8.15 -8.52 -9.29
N GLU A 53 -7.10 -7.73 -9.02
CA GLU A 53 -5.93 -8.13 -8.24
C GLU A 53 -6.21 -8.15 -6.73
N TYR A 54 -5.61 -9.12 -6.05
CA TYR A 54 -5.69 -9.25 -4.59
C TYR A 54 -4.45 -8.64 -3.94
N ILE A 55 -4.68 -7.84 -2.90
CA ILE A 55 -3.65 -7.11 -2.18
C ILE A 55 -3.60 -7.58 -0.75
N ALA A 56 -2.40 -7.93 -0.31
CA ALA A 56 -2.09 -8.21 1.09
C ALA A 56 -1.46 -6.96 1.72
N PRO A 57 -2.23 -6.08 2.38
CA PRO A 57 -1.71 -4.86 2.98
C PRO A 57 -0.62 -5.11 4.02
N GLU A 58 -0.66 -6.24 4.76
CA GLU A 58 0.40 -6.58 5.72
C GLU A 58 1.78 -6.70 5.05
N LYS A 59 1.84 -7.25 3.83
CA LYS A 59 3.09 -7.36 3.07
C LYS A 59 3.64 -5.98 2.75
N ILE A 60 2.76 -5.07 2.30
CA ILE A 60 3.11 -3.72 1.89
C ILE A 60 3.51 -2.88 3.12
N GLU A 61 2.73 -2.95 4.19
CA GLU A 61 3.02 -2.27 5.47
C GLU A 61 4.38 -2.73 6.04
N ASN A 62 4.68 -4.03 5.99
CA ASN A 62 5.99 -4.56 6.41
C ASN A 62 7.14 -4.09 5.51
N ALA A 63 6.89 -3.87 4.22
CA ALA A 63 7.90 -3.31 3.32
C ALA A 63 8.18 -1.84 3.68
N TYR A 64 7.13 -1.05 3.92
CA TYR A 64 7.26 0.37 4.27
C TYR A 64 7.76 0.61 5.69
N ALA A 65 7.60 -0.34 6.61
CA ALA A 65 8.17 -0.27 7.95
C ALA A 65 9.73 -0.24 7.95
N LYS A 66 10.37 -0.54 6.82
CA LYS A 66 11.83 -0.41 6.65
C LYS A 66 12.27 0.99 6.25
N CYS A 67 11.34 1.84 5.83
CA CYS A 67 11.64 3.20 5.37
C CYS A 67 11.97 4.10 6.56
N LYS A 68 12.93 5.02 6.37
CA LYS A 68 13.42 5.87 7.46
C LYS A 68 12.39 6.89 7.95
N PHE A 69 11.51 7.36 7.07
CA PHE A 69 10.49 8.35 7.42
C PHE A 69 9.26 7.75 8.09
N VAL A 70 9.04 6.44 7.94
CA VAL A 70 7.79 5.77 8.31
C VAL A 70 7.96 5.12 9.68
N ALA A 71 7.28 5.67 10.69
CA ALA A 71 7.18 5.01 11.99
C ALA A 71 6.11 3.91 11.96
N GLN A 72 4.92 4.25 11.45
CA GLN A 72 3.82 3.30 11.27
C GLN A 72 3.06 3.62 10.00
N CYS A 73 2.55 2.59 9.31
CA CYS A 73 1.83 2.75 8.06
C CYS A 73 0.54 1.94 8.08
N PHE A 74 -0.54 2.55 7.65
CA PHE A 74 -1.83 1.91 7.43
C PHE A 74 -2.17 2.02 5.95
N VAL A 75 -2.16 0.88 5.25
CA VAL A 75 -2.50 0.83 3.82
C VAL A 75 -3.97 0.49 3.67
N TYR A 76 -4.65 1.30 2.85
CA TYR A 76 -6.05 1.11 2.51
C TYR A 76 -6.24 1.00 1.00
N GLY A 77 -7.15 0.09 0.62
CA GLY A 77 -7.61 -0.06 -0.74
C GLY A 77 -9.05 -0.56 -0.74
N ASP A 78 -9.76 -0.23 -1.81
CA ASP A 78 -11.15 -0.64 -2.02
C ASP A 78 -11.34 -1.19 -3.43
N SER A 79 -12.32 -2.07 -3.59
CA SER A 79 -12.78 -2.64 -4.85
C SER A 79 -13.28 -1.60 -5.86
N LEU A 80 -13.62 -0.41 -5.41
CA LEU A 80 -14.03 0.70 -6.29
C LEU A 80 -12.83 1.39 -6.95
N ASN A 81 -11.65 1.30 -6.33
CA ASN A 81 -10.47 2.02 -6.75
C ASN A 81 -9.41 1.06 -7.30
N SER A 82 -8.68 1.53 -8.32
CA SER A 82 -7.55 0.79 -8.93
C SER A 82 -6.22 1.08 -8.22
N SER A 83 -6.21 2.01 -7.27
CA SER A 83 -5.03 2.56 -6.61
C SER A 83 -5.12 2.45 -5.10
N LEU A 84 -3.96 2.26 -4.46
CA LEU A 84 -3.82 2.21 -3.02
C LEU A 84 -3.52 3.58 -2.44
N VAL A 85 -4.05 3.82 -1.25
CA VAL A 85 -3.78 5.01 -0.43
C VAL A 85 -3.23 4.56 0.91
N ALA A 86 -2.38 5.38 1.53
CA ALA A 86 -1.85 5.05 2.85
C ALA A 86 -1.86 6.24 3.80
N VAL A 87 -2.10 5.93 5.07
CA VAL A 87 -1.92 6.86 6.18
C VAL A 87 -0.63 6.49 6.87
N VAL A 88 0.30 7.43 6.95
CA VAL A 88 1.66 7.21 7.44
C VAL A 88 1.89 8.08 8.66
N SER A 89 2.14 7.45 9.80
CA SER A 89 2.70 8.12 10.95
C SER A 89 4.21 8.28 10.73
N VAL A 90 4.66 9.53 10.69
CA VAL A 90 6.05 9.87 10.41
C VAL A 90 6.89 9.88 11.69
N ASP A 91 8.17 9.56 11.55
CA ASP A 91 9.14 9.86 12.60
C ASP A 91 9.45 11.36 12.60
N HIS A 92 9.16 12.03 13.71
CA HIS A 92 9.26 13.48 13.80
C HIS A 92 10.70 13.95 13.69
N ASP A 93 11.67 13.21 14.22
CA ASP A 93 13.06 13.63 14.23
C ASP A 93 13.68 13.50 12.84
N VAL A 94 13.35 12.42 12.13
CA VAL A 94 13.77 12.21 10.74
C VAL A 94 13.16 13.25 9.81
N LEU A 95 11.87 13.56 9.99
CA LEU A 95 11.17 14.55 9.15
C LEU A 95 11.71 15.97 9.39
N LYS A 96 11.99 16.36 10.63
CA LYS A 96 12.60 17.66 10.96
C LYS A 96 14.00 17.79 10.36
N ALA A 97 14.82 16.73 10.46
CA ALA A 97 16.16 16.73 9.88
C ALA A 97 16.12 16.89 8.36
N TRP A 98 15.20 16.20 7.69
CA TRP A 98 14.99 16.35 6.25
C TRP A 98 14.51 17.76 5.89
N ALA A 99 13.53 18.31 6.60
CA ALA A 99 13.02 19.65 6.35
C ALA A 99 14.11 20.73 6.52
N ALA A 100 15.00 20.56 7.51
CA ALA A 100 16.16 21.42 7.69
C ALA A 100 17.15 21.32 6.51
N SER A 101 17.38 20.12 5.98
CA SER A 101 18.26 19.91 4.82
C SER A 101 17.72 20.52 3.52
N GLU A 102 16.40 20.54 3.35
CA GLU A 102 15.71 21.12 2.20
C GLU A 102 15.44 22.63 2.36
N GLY A 103 15.75 23.21 3.52
CA GLY A 103 15.48 24.62 3.83
C GLY A 103 13.99 24.96 3.93
N ILE A 104 13.15 23.99 4.27
CA ILE A 104 11.70 24.20 4.45
C ILE A 104 11.47 24.84 5.81
N MET A 105 10.94 26.06 5.82
CA MET A 105 10.49 26.71 7.05
C MET A 105 9.08 26.23 7.39
N TYR A 106 8.90 25.74 8.62
CA TYR A 106 7.61 25.34 9.16
C TYR A 106 7.47 25.92 10.57
N ASN A 107 6.27 26.35 10.93
CA ASN A 107 5.97 26.83 12.28
C ASN A 107 5.52 25.69 13.20
N ASP A 108 4.90 24.67 12.63
CA ASP A 108 4.40 23.51 13.34
C ASP A 108 4.61 22.23 12.51
N LEU A 109 4.79 21.09 13.18
CA LEU A 109 4.99 19.80 12.53
C LEU A 109 3.75 19.36 11.75
N ALA A 110 2.54 19.75 12.20
CA ALA A 110 1.32 19.47 11.45
C ALA A 110 1.30 20.21 10.10
N GLN A 111 1.91 21.40 10.00
CA GLN A 111 2.06 22.08 8.71
C GLN A 111 3.04 21.33 7.81
N LEU A 112 4.16 20.88 8.37
CA LEU A 112 5.15 20.10 7.64
C LEU A 112 4.57 18.79 7.10
N CYS A 113 3.76 18.06 7.88
CA CYS A 113 3.06 16.86 7.43
C CYS A 113 2.04 17.13 6.30
N ASN A 114 1.48 18.33 6.25
CA ASN A 114 0.55 18.73 5.20
C ASN A 114 1.25 19.29 3.95
N ASP A 115 2.54 19.60 4.04
CA ASP A 115 3.31 20.15 2.93
C ASP A 115 3.44 19.13 1.78
N PRO A 116 3.10 19.53 0.53
CA PRO A 116 3.23 18.64 -0.63
C PRO A 116 4.65 18.11 -0.84
N LYS A 117 5.69 18.88 -0.53
CA LYS A 117 7.09 18.44 -0.65
C LYS A 117 7.41 17.33 0.34
N ALA A 118 6.93 17.45 1.59
CA ALA A 118 7.10 16.42 2.60
C ALA A 118 6.39 15.12 2.19
N LYS A 119 5.14 15.22 1.73
CA LYS A 119 4.40 14.07 1.19
C LYS A 119 5.13 13.42 0.01
N ALA A 120 5.66 14.21 -0.92
CA ALA A 120 6.41 13.72 -2.06
C ALA A 120 7.72 13.02 -1.66
N ALA A 121 8.44 13.55 -0.67
CA ALA A 121 9.67 12.95 -0.15
C ALA A 121 9.40 11.61 0.54
N VAL A 122 8.37 11.54 1.38
CA VAL A 122 7.96 10.30 2.03
C VAL A 122 7.50 9.27 0.98
N LEU A 123 6.72 9.70 -0.01
CA LEU A 123 6.29 8.83 -1.10
C LEU A 123 7.47 8.29 -1.91
N ALA A 124 8.47 9.12 -2.21
CA ALA A 124 9.66 8.71 -2.93
C ALA A 124 10.51 7.67 -2.16
N ASP A 125 10.62 7.84 -0.84
CA ASP A 125 11.29 6.88 0.05
C ASP A 125 10.52 5.55 0.12
N MET A 126 9.19 5.63 0.26
CA MET A 126 8.31 4.45 0.21
C MET A 126 8.42 3.71 -1.13
N ASP A 127 8.47 4.43 -2.25
CA ASP A 127 8.68 3.84 -3.57
C ASP A 127 10.05 3.15 -3.70
N ALA A 128 11.10 3.72 -3.07
CA ALA A 128 12.41 3.08 -3.02
C ALA A 128 12.36 1.76 -2.22
N CYS A 129 11.80 1.78 -1.01
CA CYS A 129 11.61 0.57 -0.19
C CYS A 129 10.75 -0.47 -0.92
N GLY A 130 9.70 -0.03 -1.62
CA GLY A 130 8.82 -0.91 -2.39
C GLY A 130 9.53 -1.60 -3.55
N ARG A 131 10.46 -0.91 -4.21
CA ARG A 131 11.32 -1.49 -5.25
C ARG A 131 12.29 -2.53 -4.68
N GLU A 132 12.86 -2.31 -3.50
CA GLU A 132 13.75 -3.28 -2.84
C GLU A 132 13.05 -4.60 -2.51
N VAL A 133 11.75 -4.55 -2.20
CA VAL A 133 10.93 -5.74 -1.88
C VAL A 133 10.23 -6.30 -3.14
N GLU A 134 10.57 -5.79 -4.33
CA GLU A 134 9.99 -6.18 -5.62
C GLU A 134 8.44 -6.13 -5.59
N LEU A 135 7.88 -5.07 -4.99
CA LEU A 135 6.45 -4.83 -5.03
C LEU A 135 5.97 -4.68 -6.48
N ARG A 136 4.78 -5.19 -6.76
CA ARG A 136 4.16 -5.05 -8.09
C ARG A 136 3.69 -3.61 -8.29
N GLY A 137 3.61 -3.17 -9.54
CA GLY A 137 3.19 -1.79 -9.89
C GLY A 137 1.87 -1.32 -9.24
N PHE A 138 0.95 -2.25 -8.99
CA PHE A 138 -0.34 -1.99 -8.35
C PHE A 138 -0.32 -2.08 -6.81
N GLU A 139 0.75 -2.62 -6.22
CA GLU A 139 0.98 -2.65 -4.76
C GLU A 139 1.59 -1.32 -4.27
N PHE A 140 2.05 -0.45 -5.17
CA PHE A 140 2.55 0.88 -4.80
C PHE A 140 1.40 1.83 -4.43
N VAL A 141 1.57 2.47 -3.29
CA VAL A 141 0.69 3.55 -2.83
C VAL A 141 0.84 4.75 -3.76
N LYS A 142 -0.28 5.37 -4.14
CA LYS A 142 -0.28 6.53 -5.04
C LYS A 142 -0.37 7.87 -4.31
N VAL A 143 -1.10 7.90 -3.20
CA VAL A 143 -1.27 9.09 -2.36
C VAL A 143 -1.10 8.69 -0.91
N VAL A 144 -0.37 9.53 -0.17
CA VAL A 144 -0.10 9.36 1.25
C VAL A 144 -0.62 10.56 2.04
N THR A 145 -1.18 10.28 3.22
CA THR A 145 -1.45 11.30 4.22
C THR A 145 -0.50 11.09 5.40
N LEU A 146 0.26 12.12 5.73
CA LEU A 146 1.16 12.10 6.88
C LEU A 146 0.39 12.52 8.12
N VAL A 147 0.51 11.73 9.19
CA VAL A 147 -0.11 12.01 10.49
C VAL A 147 0.96 12.15 11.55
N LEU A 148 0.78 13.15 12.43
CA LEU A 148 1.69 13.39 13.55
C LEU A 148 1.46 12.40 14.69
N GLU A 149 0.20 12.02 14.90
CA GLU A 149 -0.20 11.10 15.96
C GLU A 149 0.19 9.66 15.61
N PRO A 150 0.94 8.97 16.48
CA PRO A 150 1.20 7.55 16.31
C PRO A 150 -0.06 6.72 16.53
N PHE A 151 -0.11 5.53 15.95
CA PHE A 151 -1.16 4.57 16.23
C PHE A 151 -0.90 3.94 17.60
N THR A 152 -1.79 4.19 18.55
CA THR A 152 -1.70 3.65 19.91
C THR A 152 -2.87 2.73 20.22
N MET A 153 -2.76 1.97 21.32
CA MET A 153 -3.87 1.21 21.87
C MET A 153 -4.95 2.13 22.47
N GLU A 154 -4.54 3.27 23.02
CA GLU A 154 -5.41 4.29 23.63
C GLU A 154 -6.36 4.90 22.60
N ASN A 155 -5.86 5.20 21.40
CA ASN A 155 -6.68 5.67 20.28
C ASN A 155 -7.55 4.55 19.67
N GLY A 156 -7.48 3.34 20.23
CA GLY A 156 -8.23 2.18 19.75
C GLY A 156 -7.76 1.65 18.39
N LEU A 157 -6.66 2.18 17.85
CA LEU A 157 -6.14 1.85 16.51
C LEU A 157 -5.29 0.59 16.52
N LEU A 158 -4.65 0.25 17.64
CA LEU A 158 -3.86 -0.96 17.80
C LEU A 158 -4.53 -2.02 18.67
N THR A 159 -4.22 -3.28 18.38
CA THR A 159 -4.42 -4.40 19.31
C THR A 159 -3.32 -4.41 20.39
N PRO A 160 -3.52 -5.16 21.50
CA PRO A 160 -2.46 -5.41 22.48
C PRO A 160 -1.18 -6.04 21.90
N THR A 161 -1.28 -6.62 20.72
CA THR A 161 -0.14 -7.19 19.97
C THR A 161 0.44 -6.19 18.95
N PHE A 162 0.18 -4.89 19.11
CA PHE A 162 0.61 -3.81 18.21
C PHE A 162 0.21 -4.00 16.73
N LYS A 163 -0.88 -4.71 16.46
CA LYS A 163 -1.42 -4.84 15.10
C LYS A 163 -2.51 -3.82 14.86
N ILE A 164 -2.53 -3.23 13.67
CA ILE A 164 -3.54 -2.24 13.30
C ILE A 164 -4.91 -2.91 13.21
N LYS A 165 -5.88 -2.33 13.92
CA LYS A 165 -7.29 -2.70 13.84
C LYS A 165 -7.92 -1.99 12.64
N ARG A 166 -7.89 -2.66 11.48
CA ARG A 166 -8.30 -2.07 10.18
C ARG A 166 -9.70 -1.45 10.17
N PRO A 167 -10.77 -2.05 10.73
CA PRO A 167 -12.10 -1.44 10.74
C PRO A 167 -12.10 -0.11 11.50
N GLN A 168 -11.51 -0.07 12.68
CA GLN A 168 -11.39 1.13 13.52
C GLN A 168 -10.51 2.19 12.86
N ALA A 169 -9.37 1.80 12.28
CA ALA A 169 -8.50 2.72 11.56
C ALA A 169 -9.17 3.32 10.32
N LYS A 170 -9.98 2.52 9.60
CA LYS A 170 -10.80 3.01 8.48
C LYS A 170 -11.78 4.08 8.94
N GLU A 171 -12.47 3.86 10.05
CA GLU A 171 -13.45 4.83 10.59
C GLU A 171 -12.75 6.10 11.07
N TYR A 172 -11.63 5.96 11.81
CA TYR A 172 -10.85 7.09 12.31
C TYR A 172 -10.28 7.96 11.19
N PHE A 173 -9.72 7.34 10.14
CA PHE A 173 -9.12 8.04 9.01
C PHE A 173 -10.07 8.18 7.81
N ALA A 174 -11.38 7.99 7.98
CA ALA A 174 -12.34 8.00 6.88
C ALA A 174 -12.27 9.29 6.05
N LYS A 175 -12.11 10.44 6.72
CA LYS A 175 -11.97 11.75 6.07
C LYS A 175 -10.68 11.83 5.23
N ALA A 176 -9.54 11.49 5.83
CA ALA A 176 -8.25 11.50 5.13
C ALA A 176 -8.25 10.57 3.91
N ILE A 177 -8.83 9.37 4.04
CA ILE A 177 -8.99 8.41 2.95
C ILE A 177 -9.84 8.99 1.82
N SER A 178 -10.98 9.62 2.16
CA SER A 178 -11.83 10.28 1.17
C SER A 178 -11.09 11.40 0.44
N ASP A 179 -10.32 12.21 1.16
CA ASP A 179 -9.55 13.31 0.59
C ASP A 179 -8.46 12.80 -0.38
N MET A 180 -7.77 11.72 -0.03
CA MET A 180 -6.77 11.08 -0.91
C MET A 180 -7.40 10.53 -2.20
N TYR A 181 -8.56 9.89 -2.12
CA TYR A 181 -9.26 9.41 -3.33
C TYR A 181 -9.82 10.56 -4.18
N ASN A 182 -10.23 11.67 -3.55
CA ASN A 182 -10.63 12.88 -4.26
C ASN A 182 -9.44 13.54 -4.98
N GLU A 183 -8.24 13.47 -4.40
CA GLU A 183 -7.01 13.92 -5.06
C GLU A 183 -6.67 13.04 -6.27
N LEU A 184 -6.78 11.72 -6.11
CA LEU A 184 -6.57 10.76 -7.20
C LEU A 184 -7.52 11.01 -8.38
N SER A 185 -8.81 11.26 -8.12
CA SER A 185 -9.78 11.51 -9.19
C SER A 185 -9.49 12.80 -9.96
N LYS A 186 -8.97 13.83 -9.29
CA LYS A 186 -8.53 15.09 -9.92
C LYS A 186 -7.27 14.90 -10.76
N SER A 187 -6.29 14.18 -10.24
CA SER A 187 -5.01 13.95 -10.95
C SER A 187 -5.20 13.17 -12.26
N GLY A 188 -6.21 12.30 -12.34
CA GLY A 188 -6.57 11.54 -13.55
C GLY A 188 -7.16 12.38 -14.70
N HIS A 189 -7.62 13.62 -14.46
CA HIS A 189 -8.24 14.47 -15.50
C HIS A 189 -7.27 15.39 -16.24
N SER A 190 -6.04 15.63 -15.73
CA SER A 190 -5.08 16.56 -16.35
C SER A 190 -4.26 15.99 -17.51
N GLN A 191 -4.50 14.75 -17.95
CA GLN A 191 -3.78 14.09 -19.07
C GLN A 191 -4.59 14.00 -20.38
N LYS A 192 -5.68 14.77 -20.51
CA LYS A 192 -6.42 14.90 -21.79
C LYS A 192 -6.57 16.37 -22.16
N THR A 193 -5.50 16.97 -22.63
CA THR A 193 -5.57 18.20 -23.43
C THR A 193 -4.56 18.04 -24.56
N PHE A 194 -5.04 17.49 -25.66
CA PHE A 194 -4.40 17.60 -26.98
C PHE A 194 -5.07 18.76 -27.70
#